data_AF-A0A316HEF8-F1
#
_entry.id   AF-A0A316HEF8-F1
#
_cell.length_a   1.000
_cell.length_b   1.000
_cell.length_c   1.000
_cell.angle_alpha   90.00
_cell.angle_beta   90.00
_cell.angle_gamma   90.00
#
_symmetry.space_group_name_H-M   'P 1'
#
loop_
_entity.id
_entity.type
_entity.pdbx_description
1 polymer ?
#
loop_
_entity_poly.entity_id
_entity_poly.type
_entity_poly.pdbx_seq_one_letter_code
_entity_poly.pdbx_strand_id
1 'polypeptide(L)' 'MPVRLSKLVKIIESATVAELEKETNAFLETIGFAYLPDVQYRPIQTVMGTLYTAMIFFNSEDGLKQSDFLQ' A
#
# COMPACT_ATOMS: atom_id res chain seq x y z
N MET A 1 25.81 2.52 -1.99
CA MET A 1 25.23 2.45 -0.63
C MET A 1 23.77 2.02 -0.77
N PRO A 2 23.29 0.96 -0.08
CA PRO A 2 21.87 0.60 -0.15
C PRO A 2 21.05 1.69 0.54
N VAL A 3 20.10 2.27 -0.20
CA VAL A 3 19.12 3.21 0.36
C VAL A 3 18.21 2.40 1.26
N ARG A 4 18.27 2.65 2.57
CA ARG A 4 17.32 2.09 3.54
C ARG A 4 16.03 2.91 3.43
N LEU A 5 14.97 2.31 2.90
CA LEU A 5 13.66 2.93 2.89
C LEU A 5 13.08 2.82 4.30
N SER A 6 13.08 3.92 5.05
CA SER A 6 12.51 3.93 6.42
C SER A 6 10.99 3.80 6.40
N LYS A 7 10.37 4.30 5.32
CA LYS A 7 8.91 4.29 5.15
C LYS A 7 8.54 4.22 3.68
N LEU A 8 7.69 3.27 3.31
CA LEU A 8 7.06 3.21 1.99
C LEU A 8 5.56 3.51 2.17
N VAL A 9 4.99 4.28 1.25
CA VAL A 9 3.55 4.55 1.21
C VAL A 9 3.05 4.17 -0.17
N LYS A 10 2.14 3.19 -0.24
CA LYS A 10 1.44 2.82 -1.46
C LYS A 10 0.01 3.32 -1.36
N ILE A 11 -0.44 4.05 -2.37
CA ILE A 11 -1.84 4.47 -2.51
C ILE A 11 -2.46 3.63 -3.63
N ILE A 12 -3.58 2.99 -3.34
CA ILE A 12 -4.42 2.27 -4.30
C ILE A 12 -5.76 3.01 -4.34
N GLU A 13 -6.27 3.26 -5.54
CA GLU A 13 -7.51 4.02 -5.75
C GLU A 13 -8.45 3.19 -6.60
N SER A 14 -9.72 3.10 -6.20
CA SER A 14 -10.72 2.37 -6.97
C SER A 14 -12.11 2.99 -6.84
N ALA A 15 -12.95 2.76 -7.85
CA ALA A 15 -14.32 3.26 -7.90
C ALA A 15 -15.24 2.48 -6.94
N THR A 16 -14.87 1.27 -6.55
CA THR A 16 -15.66 0.42 -5.64
C THR A 16 -14.83 -0.08 -4.47
N VAL A 17 -15.48 -0.31 -3.33
CA VAL A 17 -14.84 -0.87 -2.13
C VAL A 17 -14.32 -2.29 -2.41
N ALA A 18 -15.09 -3.11 -3.13
CA ALA A 18 -14.74 -4.50 -3.40
C ALA A 18 -13.47 -4.63 -4.28
N GLU A 19 -13.34 -3.78 -5.30
CA GLU A 19 -12.12 -3.74 -6.12
C GLU A 19 -10.93 -3.22 -5.33
N LEU A 20 -11.13 -2.19 -4.49
CA LEU A 20 -10.08 -1.66 -3.63
C LEU A 20 -9.53 -2.73 -2.68
N GLU A 21 -10.41 -3.47 -2.00
CA GLU A 21 -10.01 -4.55 -1.09
C GLU A 21 -9.25 -5.65 -1.84
N LYS A 22 -9.71 -6.02 -3.04
CA LYS A 22 -9.05 -7.02 -3.87
C LYS A 22 -7.64 -6.59 -4.29
N GLU A 23 -7.49 -5.37 -4.80
CA GLU A 23 -6.19 -4.84 -5.21
C GLU A 23 -5.24 -4.66 -4.01
N THR A 24 -5.78 -4.23 -2.88
CA THR A 24 -5.02 -4.08 -1.64
C THR A 24 -4.49 -5.43 -1.17
N ASN A 25 -5.34 -6.46 -1.10
CA ASN A 25 -4.92 -7.80 -0.71
C ASN A 25 -3.90 -8.41 -1.68
N ALA A 26 -4.09 -8.26 -3.00
CA ALA A 26 -3.13 -8.73 -3.99
C ALA A 26 -1.76 -8.07 -3.84
N PHE A 27 -1.72 -6.77 -3.52
CA PHE A 27 -0.47 -6.07 -3.23
C PHE A 27 0.18 -6.57 -1.94
N LEU A 28 -0.60 -6.79 -0.88
CA LEU A 28 -0.11 -7.32 0.40
C LEU A 28 0.46 -8.76 0.26
N GLU A 29 -0.11 -9.58 -0.62
CA GLU A 29 0.44 -10.90 -0.94
C GLU A 29 1.79 -10.83 -1.67
N THR A 30 1.96 -9.84 -2.55
CA THR A 30 3.17 -9.67 -3.38
C THR A 30 4.41 -9.33 -2.54
N ILE A 31 4.22 -8.49 -1.52
CA ILE A 31 5.32 -8.00 -0.66
C ILE A 31 5.67 -8.97 0.48
N GLY A 32 4.84 -9.99 0.70
CA GLY A 32 4.98 -10.94 1.79
C GLY A 32 4.74 -10.32 3.18
N PHE A 33 4.21 -11.10 4.10
CA PHE A 33 3.92 -10.71 5.50
C PHE A 33 5.16 -10.34 6.35
N ALA A 34 6.34 -10.17 5.74
CA ALA A 34 7.59 -9.88 6.44
C ALA A 34 7.62 -8.47 7.07
N TYR A 35 6.72 -7.58 6.66
CA TYR A 35 6.56 -6.24 7.19
C TYR A 35 5.17 -6.10 7.78
N LEU A 36 5.03 -5.49 8.96
CA LEU A 36 3.74 -5.09 9.53
C LEU A 36 3.18 -3.92 8.69
N PRO A 37 2.22 -4.16 7.78
CA PRO A 37 1.68 -3.11 6.94
C PRO A 37 0.54 -2.43 7.70
N ASP A 38 0.61 -1.12 7.89
CA ASP A 38 -0.55 -0.35 8.36
C ASP A 38 -1.37 0.07 7.15
N VAL A 39 -2.59 -0.43 7.03
CA VAL A 39 -3.48 -0.15 5.91
C VAL A 39 -4.62 0.75 6.37
N GLN A 40 -4.70 1.94 5.78
CA GLN A 40 -5.76 2.91 6.04
C GLN A 40 -6.66 3.06 4.84
N TYR A 41 -7.93 2.71 4.99
CA TYR A 41 -8.95 2.91 3.98
C TYR A 41 -9.66 4.25 4.17
N ARG A 42 -9.77 5.05 3.12
CA ARG A 42 -10.48 6.33 3.14
C ARG A 42 -11.30 6.55 1.87
N PRO A 43 -12.59 6.89 1.98
CA PRO A 43 -13.34 7.42 0.86
C PRO A 43 -12.94 8.89 0.61
N ILE A 44 -12.78 9.24 -0.66
CA ILE A 44 -12.54 10.60 -1.15
C ILE A 44 -13.74 10.99 -2.01
N GLN A 45 -14.45 12.03 -1.59
CA GLN A 45 -15.54 12.60 -2.38
C GLN A 45 -14.94 13.43 -3.51
N THR A 46 -15.22 13.06 -4.76
CA THR A 46 -14.79 13.79 -5.96
C THR A 46 -15.99 14.34 -6.71
N VAL A 47 -15.75 15.25 -7.66
CA VAL A 47 -16.79 15.78 -8.55
C VAL A 47 -17.43 14.72 -9.44
N MET A 48 -16.79 13.56 -9.62
CA MET A 48 -17.27 12.44 -10.44
C MET A 48 -17.93 11.32 -9.60
N GLY A 49 -17.95 11.43 -8.27
CA GLY A 49 -18.45 10.39 -7.36
C GLY A 49 -17.50 10.10 -6.21
N THR A 50 -17.74 9.00 -5.49
CA THR A 50 -16.88 8.56 -4.38
C THR A 50 -15.76 7.69 -4.92
N LEU A 51 -14.51 8.10 -4.68
CA LEU A 51 -13.31 7.29 -4.94
C LEU A 51 -12.88 6.66 -3.61
N TYR A 52 -12.65 5.36 -3.59
CA TYR A 52 -12.13 4.69 -2.40
C TYR A 52 -10.62 4.56 -2.52
N THR A 53 -9.91 4.88 -1.45
CA THR A 53 -8.44 4.83 -1.42
C THR A 53 -7.96 3.98 -0.27
N ALA A 54 -6.92 3.19 -0.51
CA ALA A 54 -6.19 2.45 0.51
C ALA A 54 -4.76 3.00 0.55
N MET A 55 -4.34 3.47 1.72
CA MET A 55 -2.96 3.88 1.99
C MET A 55 -2.29 2.78 2.80
N ILE A 56 -1.25 2.20 2.24
CA ILE A 56 -0.48 1.13 2.87
C ILE A 56 0.86 1.72 3.29
N PHE A 57 1.09 1.74 4.60
CA PHE A 57 2.30 2.22 5.22
C PHE A 57 3.18 1.05 5.64
N PHE A 58 4.44 1.13 5.24
CA PHE A 58 5.47 0.19 5.66
C PHE A 58 6.37 0.90 6.64
N ASN A 59 6.41 0.45 7.89
CA ASN A 59 7.45 0.86 8.82
C ASN A 59 8.52 -0.23 8.84
N SER A 60 9.69 0.11 8.34
CA SER A 60 10.87 -0.72 8.50
C SER A 60 11.62 -0.26 9.74
N GLU A 61 11.40 -0.95 10.84
CA GLU A 61 12.32 -0.86 11.99
C GLU A 61 13.67 -1.53 11.64
N ASP A 62 13.66 -2.50 10.71
CA ASP A 62 14.84 -3.15 10.14
C ASP A 62 14.87 -2.97 8.61
N GLY A 63 15.84 -2.21 8.11
CA GLY A 63 15.90 -1.60 6.77
C GLY A 63 15.32 -2.39 5.58
N LEU A 64 14.22 -1.88 5.00
CA LEU A 64 13.71 -2.25 3.68
C LEU A 64 14.78 -1.94 2.64
N LYS A 65 15.18 -2.95 1.86
CA LYS A 65 16.03 -2.76 0.69
C LYS A 65 15.14 -2.64 -0.53
N GLN A 66 15.40 -1.62 -1.34
CA GLN A 66 14.66 -1.37 -2.60
C GLN A 66 14.60 -2.60 -3.53
N SER A 67 15.56 -3.51 -3.43
CA SER A 67 15.61 -4.78 -4.17
C SER A 67 14.43 -5.71 -3.92
N ASP A 68 13.79 -5.61 -2.76
CA ASP A 68 12.71 -6.54 -2.36
C ASP A 68 11.39 -6.21 -3.07
N PHE A 69 11.30 -5.07 -3.75
CA PHE A 69 10.10 -4.61 -4.48
C PHE A 69 10.26 -4.57 -6.01
N LEU A 70 11.47 -4.84 -6.52
CA LEU A 70 11.79 -4.76 -7.96
C LEU A 70 12.04 -6.13 -8.61
N GLN A 71 11.56 -7.23 -8.01
CA GLN A 71 11.63 -8.56 -8.63
C GLN A 71 10.49 -8.81 -9.61
#